data_AF-A0AA92DBF0-F1
#
_entry.id   AF-A0AA92DBF0-F1
#
_cell.length_a   1.000
_cell.length_b   1.000
_cell.length_c   1.000
_cell.angle_alpha   90.00
_cell.angle_beta   90.00
_cell.angle_gamma   90.00
#
_symmetry.space_group_name_H-M   'P 1'
#
loop_
_entity.id
_entity.type
_entity.pdbx_description
1 polymer ?
#
loop_
_entity_poly.entity_id
_entity_poly.type
_entity_poly.pdbx_seq_one_letter_code
_entity_poly.pdbx_strand_id
1 'polypeptide(L)'
;MAFDDTTSDWGDPSRQSSSPPMGRVIEMAFTGLWVIRCRGVLQEVGGRLCWPDRRSLEQAAAEAGIPLSDIVVHTGRLDPGHR
;
A
#
# COMPACT_ATOMS: atom_id res chain seq x y z
N MET A 1 -9.51 -45.34 33.15
CA MET A 1 -8.77 -44.15 32.71
C MET A 1 -9.53 -43.58 31.53
N ALA A 2 -10.19 -42.44 31.71
CA ALA A 2 -10.86 -41.70 30.64
C ALA A 2 -9.94 -40.53 30.28
N PHE A 3 -9.58 -40.43 29.00
CA PHE A 3 -8.78 -39.33 28.47
C PHE A 3 -9.77 -38.33 27.86
N ASP A 4 -9.93 -37.19 28.52
CA ASP A 4 -10.63 -36.02 28.00
C ASP A 4 -9.92 -35.52 26.74
N ASP A 5 -10.48 -35.81 25.57
CA ASP A 5 -10.10 -35.21 24.30
C ASP A 5 -10.79 -33.84 24.19
N THR A 6 -10.26 -32.86 24.94
CA THR A 6 -10.55 -31.45 24.68
C THR A 6 -9.79 -31.09 23.40
N THR A 7 -10.42 -31.34 22.25
CA THR A 7 -9.95 -30.79 20.98
C THR A 7 -10.05 -29.28 21.09
N SER A 8 -8.91 -28.64 21.33
CA SER A 8 -8.76 -27.20 21.31
C SER A 8 -9.32 -26.69 19.98
N ASP A 9 -10.38 -25.90 20.08
CA ASP A 9 -10.89 -25.01 19.06
C ASP A 9 -9.76 -24.03 18.70
N TRP A 10 -8.85 -24.48 17.84
CA TRP A 10 -7.84 -23.63 17.24
C TRP A 10 -8.58 -22.69 16.32
N GLY A 11 -8.92 -21.52 16.89
CA GLY A 11 -9.62 -20.44 16.22
C GLY A 11 -9.16 -20.27 14.79
N ASP A 12 -10.14 -20.30 13.90
CA ASP A 12 -10.04 -20.04 12.48
C ASP A 12 -9.04 -18.89 12.18
N PRO A 13 -7.89 -19.15 11.52
CA PRO A 13 -6.94 -18.11 11.14
C PRO A 13 -7.44 -17.27 9.93
N SER A 14 -8.69 -17.44 9.52
CA SER A 14 -9.27 -16.83 8.32
C SER A 14 -9.96 -15.49 8.58
N ARG A 15 -9.98 -14.99 9.83
CA ARG A 15 -10.13 -13.55 10.10
C ARG A 15 -8.85 -12.80 9.70
N GLN A 16 -8.44 -12.96 8.43
CA GLN A 16 -7.60 -11.98 7.76
C GLN A 16 -8.39 -10.68 7.78
N SER A 17 -7.93 -9.75 8.63
CA SER A 17 -8.43 -8.39 8.74
C SER A 17 -8.84 -7.91 7.36
N SER A 18 -10.14 -7.75 7.15
CA SER A 18 -10.75 -7.09 5.99
C SER A 18 -10.47 -5.59 6.07
N SER A 19 -9.23 -5.23 6.36
CA SER A 19 -8.75 -3.87 6.20
C SER A 19 -8.87 -3.56 4.71
N PRO A 20 -9.51 -2.44 4.34
CA PRO A 20 -9.53 -2.01 2.95
C PRO A 20 -8.10 -2.05 2.39
N PRO A 21 -7.92 -2.44 1.11
CA PRO A 21 -6.60 -2.59 0.53
C PRO A 21 -5.85 -1.26 0.62
N MET A 22 -4.91 -1.16 1.57
CA MET A 22 -4.15 0.05 1.81
C MET A 22 -3.19 0.31 0.65
N GLY A 23 -3.30 1.49 0.05
CA GLY A 23 -2.44 1.92 -1.04
C GLY A 23 -1.07 2.27 -0.51
N ARG A 24 -0.01 1.67 -1.08
CA ARG A 24 1.36 2.13 -0.82
C ARG A 24 1.69 3.28 -1.74
N VAL A 25 2.22 4.36 -1.16
CA VAL A 25 2.75 5.48 -1.92
C VAL A 25 4.17 5.14 -2.36
N ILE A 26 4.44 5.27 -3.66
CA ILE A 26 5.75 4.99 -4.24
C ILE A 26 6.21 6.23 -4.99
N GLU A 27 7.42 6.70 -4.68
CA GLU A 27 8.14 7.70 -5.46
C GLU A 27 9.08 7.00 -6.46
N MET A 28 8.86 7.29 -7.74
CA MET A 28 9.72 6.91 -8.85
C MET A 28 10.89 7.89 -8.91
N ALA A 29 11.94 7.64 -8.11
CA ALA A 29 13.02 8.61 -7.88
C ALA A 29 13.68 9.13 -9.17
N PHE A 30 13.80 8.29 -10.21
CA PHE A 30 14.38 8.70 -11.50
C PHE A 30 13.55 9.73 -12.27
N THR A 31 12.21 9.62 -12.19
CA THR A 31 11.30 10.50 -12.93
C THR A 31 10.65 11.56 -12.04
N GLY A 32 10.76 11.44 -10.72
CA GLY A 32 10.04 12.26 -9.74
C GLY A 32 8.54 11.98 -9.69
N LEU A 33 8.06 10.92 -10.36
CA LEU A 33 6.63 10.59 -10.41
C LEU A 33 6.19 9.82 -9.17
N TRP A 34 4.97 10.08 -8.75
CA TRP A 34 4.35 9.44 -7.60
C TRP A 34 3.27 8.49 -8.08
N VAL A 35 3.20 7.28 -7.51
CA VAL A 35 2.21 6.26 -7.88
C VAL A 35 1.64 5.56 -6.65
N ILE A 36 0.42 5.03 -6.76
CA ILE A 36 -0.24 4.24 -5.71
C ILE A 36 -0.18 2.77 -6.10
N ARG A 37 0.26 1.90 -5.19
CA ARG A 37 0.20 0.44 -5.38
C ARG A 37 -0.74 -0.21 -4.36
N CYS A 38 -1.81 -0.83 -4.85
CA CYS A 38 -2.77 -1.60 -4.05
C CYS A 38 -2.63 -3.08 -4.39
N ARG A 39 -2.43 -3.96 -3.39
CA ARG A 39 -2.33 -5.42 -3.58
C ARG A 39 -1.38 -5.90 -4.70
N GLY A 40 -0.30 -5.15 -4.96
CA GLY A 40 0.69 -5.50 -5.97
C GLY A 40 0.46 -4.90 -7.36
N VAL A 41 -0.65 -4.19 -7.57
CA VAL A 41 -1.00 -3.55 -8.86
C VAL A 41 -0.97 -2.03 -8.71
N LEU A 42 -0.57 -1.31 -9.76
CA LEU A 42 -0.70 0.15 -9.80
C LEU A 42 -2.17 0.52 -9.87
N GLN A 43 -2.58 1.41 -8.97
CA GLN A 43 -3.95 1.83 -8.85
C GLN A 43 -4.19 3.04 -9.75
N GLU A 44 -5.10 2.89 -10.70
CA GLU A 44 -5.63 4.03 -11.45
C GLU A 44 -6.63 4.79 -10.57
N VAL A 45 -6.47 6.10 -10.50
CA VAL A 45 -7.37 7.01 -9.78
C VAL A 45 -7.70 8.18 -10.69
N GLY A 46 -8.99 8.37 -10.97
CA GLY A 46 -9.45 9.44 -11.86
C GLY A 46 -8.88 9.35 -13.29
N GLY A 47 -8.64 8.14 -13.81
CA GLY A 47 -8.02 7.92 -15.13
C GLY A 47 -6.51 8.17 -15.17
N ARG A 48 -5.87 8.33 -14.01
CA ARG A 48 -4.44 8.60 -13.89
C ARG A 48 -3.74 7.54 -13.04
N LEU A 49 -2.56 7.11 -13.50
CA LEU A 49 -1.71 6.14 -12.78
C LEU A 49 -0.53 6.80 -12.06
N CYS A 50 -0.19 8.04 -12.42
CA CYS A 50 0.97 8.75 -11.90
C CYS A 50 0.70 10.24 -11.68
N TRP A 51 1.35 10.81 -10.66
CA TRP A 51 1.24 12.20 -10.26
C TRP A 51 2.62 12.87 -10.23
N PRO A 52 2.69 14.19 -10.48
CA PRO A 52 3.95 14.92 -10.45
C PRO A 52 4.46 15.19 -9.02
N ASP A 53 3.58 15.13 -8.02
CA ASP A 53 3.91 15.43 -6.63
C ASP A 53 3.06 14.60 -5.66
N ARG A 54 3.56 14.45 -4.43
CA ARG A 54 2.92 13.67 -3.36
C ARG A 54 1.54 14.20 -2.99
N ARG A 55 1.35 15.53 -2.93
CA ARG A 55 0.09 16.12 -2.46
C ARG A 55 -1.05 15.85 -3.46
N SER A 56 -0.76 15.97 -4.75
CA SER A 56 -1.70 15.66 -5.82
C SER A 56 -2.14 14.19 -5.78
N LEU A 57 -1.22 13.27 -5.45
CA LEU A 57 -1.52 11.85 -5.26
C LEU A 57 -2.38 11.62 -4.00
N GLU A 58 -2.02 12.22 -2.87
CA GLU A 58 -2.77 12.10 -1.62
C GLU A 58 -4.20 12.63 -1.76
N GLN A 59 -4.36 13.77 -2.45
CA GLN A 59 -5.67 14.33 -2.76
C GLN A 59 -6.48 13.37 -3.64
N ALA A 60 -5.90 12.86 -4.73
CA ALA A 60 -6.60 11.91 -5.60
C ALA A 60 -7.01 10.63 -4.84
N ALA A 61 -6.14 10.11 -3.97
CA ALA A 61 -6.45 8.96 -3.13
C ALA A 61 -7.59 9.26 -2.15
N ALA A 62 -7.58 10.43 -1.52
CA ALA A 62 -8.65 10.87 -0.61
C ALA A 62 -10.00 11.01 -1.35
N GLU A 63 -9.99 11.59 -2.55
CA GLU A 63 -11.18 11.71 -3.41
C GLU A 63 -11.73 10.34 -3.83
N ALA A 64 -10.84 9.35 -4.04
CA ALA A 64 -11.20 7.98 -4.38
C ALA A 64 -11.48 7.07 -3.17
N GLY A 65 -11.37 7.59 -1.94
CA GLY A 65 -11.55 6.80 -0.71
C GLY A 65 -10.53 5.68 -0.52
N ILE A 66 -9.32 5.82 -1.10
CA ILE A 66 -8.23 4.84 -0.96
C ILE A 66 -7.41 5.23 0.27
N PRO A 67 -7.40 4.42 1.34
CA PRO A 67 -6.53 4.67 2.48
C PRO A 67 -5.08 4.44 2.04
N LEU A 68 -4.22 5.43 2.31
CA LEU A 68 -2.79 5.35 2.00
C LEU A 68 -1.99 4.92 3.22
N SER A 69 -0.90 4.20 2.99
CA SER A 69 0.10 3.90 4.01
C SER A 69 0.97 5.13 4.28
N ASP A 70 1.29 5.37 5.55
CA ASP A 70 2.26 6.41 5.96
C ASP A 70 3.70 6.13 5.47
N ILE A 71 3.97 4.90 5.01
CA ILE A 71 5.27 4.49 4.51
C ILE A 71 5.35 4.81 3.01
N VAL A 72 6.23 5.75 2.66
CA VAL A 72 6.59 6.04 1.28
C VAL A 72 7.75 5.13 0.85
N VAL A 73 7.61 4.49 -0.30
CA VAL A 73 8.67 3.69 -0.92
C VAL A 73 9.37 4.53 -1.98
N HIS A 74 10.65 4.82 -1.77
CA HIS A 74 11.48 5.45 -2.79
C HIS A 74 12.17 4.35 -3.61
N THR A 75 11.89 4.29 -4.91
CA THR A 75 12.45 3.25 -5.81
C THR A 75 13.93 3.45 -6.13
N GLY A 76 14.51 4.55 -5.67
CA GLY A 76 15.94 4.81 -5.77
C GLY A 76 16.32 6.04 -4.97
N ARG A 77 17.62 6.33 -4.97
CA ARG A 77 18.19 7.56 -4.46
C ARG A 77 18.98 8.16 -5.62
N LEU A 78 18.49 9.25 -6.20
CA LEU A 78 19.36 10.11 -6.99
C LEU A 78 20.32 10.72 -5.98
N ASP A 79 21.51 10.16 -5.86
CA ASP A 79 22.56 10.84 -5.12
C ASP A 79 22.90 12.10 -5.93
N PRO A 80 22.64 13.32 -5.42
CA PRO A 80 22.94 14.54 -6.16
C PRO A 80 24.47 14.79 -6.27
N GLY A 81 25.30 13.89 -5.72
CA GLY A 81 26.74 14.08 -5.53
C GLY A 81 27.66 13.31 -6.49
N HIS A 82 27.18 12.81 -7.63
CA HIS A 82 28.07 12.20 -8.63
C HIS A 82 28.06 12.92 -9.99
N ARG A 83 28.55 14.17 -10.00
CA ARG A 83 29.58 14.60 -10.97
C ARG A 83 30.20 15.94 -10.59
#